data_AF-A0AAV1BQ70-F1
#
_entry.id   AF-A0AAV1BQ70-F1
#
_cell.length_a   1.000
_cell.length_b   1.000
_cell.length_c   1.000
_cell.angle_alpha   90.00
_cell.angle_beta   90.00
_cell.angle_gamma   90.00
#
_symmetry.space_group_name_H-M   'P 1'
#
loop_
_entity.id
_entity.type
_entity.pdbx_description
1 polymer ?
#
loop_
_entity_poly.entity_id
_entity_poly.type
_entity_poly.pdbx_seq_one_letter_code
_entity_poly.pdbx_strand_id
1 'polypeptide(L)'
;MRLIKPALDALQKLRALTQKTRPHHVDIVERDNRTVRQHKLHFVFLNASSGEPHVSDFTIRDRFFKTHLEHAGVRYRGPGQCRHTYASQMLSSGVASIDWSAEQMGHTDGNMIHKHYGTWINEDGPDVIGMLEHALKL
;
A
#
# COMPACT_ATOMS: atom_id res chain seq x y z
N MET A 1 -3.48 -9.97 -7.45
CA MET A 1 -3.59 -8.77 -6.59
C MET A 1 -4.91 -8.09 -6.89
N ARG A 2 -5.84 -8.07 -5.92
CA ARG A 2 -7.13 -7.38 -6.05
C ARG A 2 -6.97 -5.99 -5.45
N LEU A 3 -7.14 -4.94 -6.25
CA LEU A 3 -7.00 -3.56 -5.80
C LEU A 3 -8.35 -2.98 -5.41
N ILE A 4 -8.37 -2.16 -4.37
CA ILE A 4 -9.50 -1.27 -4.11
C ILE A 4 -9.60 -0.21 -5.22
N LYS A 5 -10.82 0.25 -5.51
CA LYS A 5 -11.11 1.18 -6.61
C LYS A 5 -10.19 2.43 -6.61
N PRO A 6 -9.95 3.13 -5.49
CA PRO A 6 -9.08 4.30 -5.49
C PRO A 6 -7.65 4.01 -5.95
N ALA A 7 -7.10 2.84 -5.59
CA ALA A 7 -5.75 2.44 -5.99
C ALA A 7 -5.67 2.10 -7.48
N LEU A 8 -6.70 1.43 -8.02
CA LEU A 8 -6.79 1.13 -9.45
C LEU A 8 -6.90 2.43 -10.27
N ASP A 9 -7.77 3.35 -9.87
CA ASP A 9 -7.98 4.62 -10.55
C ASP A 9 -6.69 5.46 -10.57
N ALA A 10 -5.95 5.49 -9.45
CA ALA A 10 -4.66 6.17 -9.36
C ALA A 10 -3.62 5.58 -10.33
N LEU A 11 -3.52 4.24 -10.40
CA LEU A 11 -2.60 3.57 -11.32
C LEU A 11 -2.96 3.79 -12.79
N GLN A 12 -4.26 3.83 -13.11
CA GLN A 12 -4.72 4.14 -14.48
C GLN A 12 -4.34 5.56 -14.90
N LYS A 13 -4.53 6.55 -14.01
CA LYS A 13 -4.11 7.94 -14.24
C LYS A 13 -2.60 8.03 -14.45
N LEU A 14 -1.81 7.40 -13.58
CA LEU A 14 -0.35 7.39 -13.70
C LEU A 14 0.10 6.72 -15.00
N ARG A 15 -0.49 5.58 -15.36
CA ARG A 15 -0.20 4.90 -16.63
C ARG A 15 -0.49 5.80 -17.82
N ALA A 16 -1.57 6.57 -17.82
CA ALA A 16 -1.87 7.49 -18.93
C ALA A 16 -0.74 8.52 -19.15
N LEU A 17 -0.08 8.94 -18.07
CA LEU A 17 1.06 9.87 -18.10
C LEU A 17 2.37 9.20 -18.50
N THR A 18 2.60 7.95 -18.07
CA THR A 18 3.90 7.28 -18.21
C THR A 18 3.97 6.23 -19.32
N GLN A 19 2.86 5.79 -19.90
CA GLN A 19 2.87 4.69 -20.88
C GLN A 19 3.67 4.95 -22.16
N LYS A 20 3.96 6.23 -22.48
CA LYS A 20 4.74 6.61 -23.67
C LYS A 20 6.24 6.76 -23.37
N THR A 21 6.66 6.64 -22.11
CA THR A 21 8.07 6.79 -21.75
C THR A 21 8.86 5.59 -22.22
N ARG A 22 10.19 5.77 -22.34
CA ARG A 22 11.07 4.70 -22.78
C ARG A 22 11.00 3.51 -21.81
N PRO A 23 11.00 2.26 -22.32
CA PRO A 23 11.22 1.09 -21.49
C PRO A 23 12.64 1.05 -20.93
N HIS A 24 12.79 0.46 -19.74
CA HIS A 24 14.07 0.25 -19.07
C HIS A 24 14.39 -1.23 -19.00
N HIS A 25 15.67 -1.58 -19.17
CA HIS A 25 16.14 -2.94 -18.94
C HIS A 25 16.70 -3.01 -17.52
N VAL A 26 16.16 -3.94 -16.72
CA VAL A 26 16.49 -4.06 -15.30
C VAL A 26 16.80 -5.52 -15.01
N ASP A 27 17.90 -5.75 -14.32
CA ASP A 27 18.29 -7.06 -13.85
C ASP A 27 17.55 -7.35 -12.54
N ILE A 28 16.74 -8.40 -12.54
CA ILE A 28 15.92 -8.82 -11.39
C ILE A 28 16.46 -10.15 -10.89
N VAL A 29 16.69 -10.23 -9.58
CA VAL A 29 16.95 -11.49 -8.89
C VAL A 29 15.62 -12.22 -8.77
N GLU A 30 15.54 -13.41 -9.37
CA GLU A 30 14.36 -14.24 -9.38
C GLU A 30 14.08 -14.85 -8.00
N ARG A 31 12.93 -15.52 -7.86
CA ARG A 31 12.46 -16.08 -6.57
C ARG A 31 13.41 -17.10 -5.93
N ASP A 32 14.29 -17.72 -6.72
CA ASP A 32 15.31 -18.64 -6.22
C ASP A 32 16.49 -17.92 -5.51
N ASN A 33 16.46 -16.59 -5.45
CA ASN A 33 17.48 -15.71 -4.89
C ASN A 33 18.89 -15.93 -5.51
N ARG A 34 18.96 -16.48 -6.72
CA ARG A 34 20.23 -16.81 -7.40
C ARG A 34 20.23 -16.42 -8.86
N THR A 35 19.16 -16.75 -9.58
CA THR A 35 19.06 -16.48 -11.01
C THR A 35 18.80 -15.00 -11.21
N VAL A 36 19.63 -14.33 -12.02
CA VAL A 36 19.41 -12.95 -12.44
C VAL A 36 18.93 -12.97 -13.89
N ARG A 37 17.79 -12.32 -14.16
CA ARG A 37 17.27 -12.15 -15.53
C ARG A 37 17.07 -10.68 -15.83
N GLN A 38 17.35 -10.32 -17.07
CA GLN A 38 17.05 -8.99 -17.56
C GLN A 38 15.59 -8.90 -18.00
N HIS A 39 14.89 -7.90 -17.48
CA HIS A 39 13.49 -7.63 -17.78
C HIS A 39 13.35 -6.26 -18.43
N LYS A 40 12.49 -6.17 -19.44
CA LYS A 40 12.12 -4.90 -20.08
C LYS A 40 10.85 -4.36 -19.42
N LEU A 41 10.97 -3.28 -18.66
CA LEU A 41 9.91 -2.71 -17.83
C LEU A 41 9.51 -1.29 -18.27
N HIS A 42 8.23 -0.95 -18.05
CA HIS A 42 7.76 0.44 -18.05
C HIS A 42 7.41 0.82 -16.62
N PHE A 43 8.11 1.81 -16.08
CA PHE A 43 7.87 2.28 -14.72
C PHE A 43 6.67 3.23 -14.67
N VAL A 44 5.78 3.00 -13.71
CA VAL A 44 4.56 3.80 -13.54
C VAL A 44 4.80 5.04 -12.67
N PHE A 45 5.78 4.97 -11.76
CA PHE A 45 6.17 6.06 -10.88
C PHE A 45 7.49 6.66 -11.34
N LEU A 46 7.41 7.84 -11.94
CA LEU A 46 8.56 8.56 -12.47
C LEU A 46 8.69 9.93 -11.79
N ASN A 47 9.92 10.41 -11.68
CA ASN A 47 10.17 11.78 -11.27
C ASN A 47 9.66 12.73 -12.34
N ALA A 48 8.68 13.56 -11.98
CA ALA A 48 8.03 14.48 -12.92
C ALA A 48 8.99 15.50 -13.57
N SER A 49 10.12 15.82 -12.92
CA SER A 49 11.11 16.76 -13.46
C SER A 49 12.06 16.12 -14.45
N SER A 50 12.47 14.86 -14.24
CA SER A 50 13.44 14.18 -15.11
C SER A 50 12.80 13.21 -16.10
N GLY A 51 11.57 12.76 -15.86
CA GLY A 51 10.94 11.67 -16.63
C GLY A 51 11.56 10.29 -16.37
N GLU A 52 12.46 10.17 -15.39
CA GLU A 52 13.17 8.93 -15.06
C GLU A 52 12.64 8.33 -13.75
N PRO A 53 12.87 7.02 -13.49
CA PRO A 53 12.54 6.40 -12.21
C PRO A 53 13.21 7.13 -11.03
N HIS A 54 12.54 7.12 -9.87
CA HIS A 54 13.12 7.69 -8.66
C HIS A 54 14.37 6.90 -8.24
N VAL A 55 15.50 7.60 -8.09
CA VAL A 55 16.77 7.01 -7.64
C VAL A 55 16.72 6.63 -6.15
N SER A 56 15.98 7.39 -5.35
CA SER A 56 15.75 7.11 -3.93
C SER A 56 14.43 7.68 -3.45
N ASP A 57 13.98 7.21 -2.29
CA ASP A 57 12.78 7.70 -1.61
C ASP A 57 12.95 9.11 -1.04
N PHE A 58 14.19 9.59 -0.83
CA PHE A 58 14.49 10.89 -0.21
C PHE A 58 13.70 12.04 -0.84
N THR A 59 13.67 12.11 -2.17
CA THR A 59 12.95 13.19 -2.87
C THR A 59 11.44 13.14 -2.57
N ILE A 60 10.86 11.94 -2.55
CA ILE A 60 9.45 11.75 -2.24
C ILE A 60 9.17 12.05 -0.77
N ARG A 61 10.00 11.54 0.15
CA ARG A 61 9.81 11.67 1.59
C ARG A 61 10.02 13.12 2.06
N ASP A 62 11.14 13.73 1.70
CA ASP A 62 11.55 15.02 2.26
C ASP A 62 10.92 16.20 1.52
N ARG A 63 10.77 16.13 0.18
CA ARG A 63 10.23 17.26 -0.60
C ARG A 63 8.72 17.20 -0.77
N PHE A 64 8.17 16.03 -1.12
CA PHE A 64 6.74 15.92 -1.34
C PHE A 64 5.99 15.62 -0.03
N PHE A 65 6.34 14.53 0.64
CA PHE A 65 5.52 13.99 1.73
C PHE A 65 5.48 14.92 2.94
N LYS A 66 6.64 15.46 3.36
CA LYS A 66 6.71 16.41 4.48
C LYS A 66 5.84 17.64 4.24
N THR A 67 5.98 18.30 3.09
CA THR A 67 5.18 19.47 2.70
C THR A 67 3.70 19.13 2.55
N HIS A 68 3.39 17.95 2.00
CA HIS A 68 2.02 17.49 1.86
C HIS A 68 1.33 17.32 3.23
N LEU A 69 2.02 16.72 4.20
CA LEU A 69 1.51 16.58 5.57
C LEU A 69 1.31 17.94 6.25
N GLU A 70 2.25 18.87 6.07
CA GLU A 70 2.15 20.23 6.61
C GLU A 70 0.91 20.96 6.06
N HIS A 71 0.69 20.93 4.75
CA HIS A 71 -0.52 21.51 4.13
C HIS A 71 -1.81 20.81 4.56
N ALA A 72 -1.75 19.52 4.88
CA ALA A 72 -2.88 18.77 5.42
C ALA A 72 -3.11 19.01 6.93
N GLY A 73 -2.26 19.80 7.60
CA GLY A 73 -2.33 20.00 9.06
C GLY A 73 -1.94 18.77 9.87
N VAL A 74 -1.26 17.80 9.26
CA VAL A 74 -0.85 16.55 9.89
C VAL A 74 0.61 16.66 10.34
N ARG A 75 0.88 16.36 11.61
CA ARG A 75 2.26 16.31 12.12
C ARG A 75 3.09 15.30 11.32
N TYR A 76 4.34 15.65 11.05
CA TYR A 76 5.24 14.77 10.32
C TYR A 76 5.32 13.36 10.91
N ARG A 77 5.12 12.40 10.02
CA ARG A 77 5.25 10.95 10.19
C ARG A 77 5.88 10.42 8.89
N GLY A 78 6.68 9.36 8.96
CA GLY A 78 7.27 8.79 7.75
C GLY A 78 6.21 8.12 6.84
N PRO A 79 6.41 8.02 5.52
CA PRO A 79 5.47 7.39 4.59
C PRO A 79 5.08 5.95 4.97
N GLY A 80 5.99 5.21 5.61
CA GLY A 80 5.72 3.87 6.13
C GLY A 80 4.53 3.80 7.10
N GLN A 81 4.18 4.90 7.77
CA GLN A 81 3.00 4.97 8.62
C GLN A 81 1.68 4.83 7.83
N CYS A 82 1.66 5.20 6.55
CA CYS A 82 0.47 4.98 5.70
C CYS A 82 0.09 3.49 5.63
N ARG A 83 1.08 2.59 5.63
CA ARG A 83 0.85 1.14 5.67
C ARG A 83 0.17 0.70 6.97
N HIS A 84 0.54 1.31 8.09
CA HIS A 84 -0.08 1.04 9.38
C HIS A 84 -1.50 1.61 9.46
N THR A 85 -1.72 2.83 8.99
CA THR A 85 -3.06 3.43 8.88
C THR A 85 -3.97 2.61 7.99
N TYR A 86 -3.49 2.15 6.83
CA TYR A 86 -4.23 1.26 5.94
C TYR A 86 -4.66 -0.03 6.65
N ALA A 87 -3.72 -0.70 7.33
CA ALA A 87 -4.01 -1.93 8.07
C ALA A 87 -5.05 -1.70 9.18
N SER A 88 -4.85 -0.68 10.02
CA SER A 88 -5.77 -0.34 11.09
C SER A 88 -7.16 -0.01 10.54
N GLN A 89 -7.28 0.81 9.50
CA GLN A 89 -8.59 1.13 8.89
C GLN A 89 -9.30 -0.10 8.33
N MET A 90 -8.58 -1.01 7.66
CA MET A 90 -9.15 -2.25 7.14
C MET A 90 -9.69 -3.13 8.27
N LEU A 91 -8.94 -3.29 9.35
CA LEU A 91 -9.37 -4.04 10.53
C LEU A 91 -10.57 -3.39 11.23
N SER A 92 -10.53 -2.07 11.42
CA SER A 92 -11.61 -1.29 12.05
C SER A 92 -12.91 -1.40 11.28
N SER A 93 -12.84 -1.51 9.95
CA SER A 93 -14.04 -1.57 9.11
C SER A 93 -14.88 -2.82 9.37
N GLY A 94 -14.28 -3.90 9.89
CA GLY A 94 -14.91 -5.21 10.02
C GLY A 94 -15.25 -5.91 8.71
N VAL A 95 -15.03 -5.26 7.56
CA VAL A 95 -15.33 -5.81 6.23
C VAL A 95 -14.20 -6.73 5.73
N ALA A 96 -12.96 -6.35 5.99
CA ALA A 96 -11.79 -7.10 5.56
C ALA A 96 -11.33 -8.08 6.64
N SER A 97 -11.13 -9.35 6.27
CA SER A 97 -10.52 -10.31 7.20
C SER A 97 -9.04 -9.98 7.43
N ILE A 98 -8.49 -10.51 8.53
CA ILE A 98 -7.07 -10.40 8.87
C ILE A 98 -6.21 -11.02 7.76
N ASP A 99 -6.59 -12.20 7.26
CA ASP A 99 -5.87 -12.89 6.20
C ASP A 99 -5.89 -12.11 4.87
N TRP A 100 -7.04 -11.51 4.52
CA TRP A 100 -7.13 -10.69 3.33
C TRP A 100 -6.25 -9.44 3.45
N SER A 101 -6.25 -8.81 4.64
CA SER A 101 -5.39 -7.66 4.93
C SER A 101 -3.91 -8.03 4.87
N ALA A 102 -3.53 -9.22 5.35
CA ALA A 102 -2.18 -9.75 5.29
C ALA A 102 -1.71 -9.95 3.85
N GLU A 103 -2.56 -10.55 3.00
CA GLU A 103 -2.29 -10.74 1.57
C GLU A 103 -2.02 -9.40 0.88
N GLN A 104 -2.86 -8.39 1.11
CA GLN A 104 -2.71 -7.05 0.51
C GLN A 104 -1.41 -6.36 0.92
N MET A 105 -0.94 -6.61 2.14
CA MET A 105 0.29 -6.04 2.66
C MET A 105 1.54 -6.85 2.25
N GLY A 106 1.36 -7.98 1.56
CA GLY A 106 2.46 -8.86 1.16
C GLY A 106 3.03 -9.66 2.33
N HIS A 107 2.23 -9.93 3.36
CA HIS A 107 2.60 -10.88 4.42
C HIS A 107 2.24 -12.30 4.00
N THR A 108 3.09 -13.27 4.35
CA THR A 108 2.86 -14.69 4.08
C THR A 108 1.73 -15.26 4.94
N ASP A 109 1.55 -14.71 6.15
CA ASP A 109 0.50 -15.11 7.09
C ASP A 109 -0.04 -13.91 7.90
N GLY A 110 -1.17 -14.14 8.58
CA GLY A 110 -1.81 -13.16 9.46
C GLY A 110 -1.10 -12.96 10.80
N ASN A 111 -0.10 -13.77 11.16
CA ASN A 111 0.55 -13.70 12.49
C ASN A 111 1.20 -12.34 12.72
N MET A 112 1.78 -11.75 11.67
CA MET A 112 2.34 -10.40 11.73
C MET A 112 1.29 -9.33 12.06
N ILE A 113 0.06 -9.48 11.54
CA ILE A 113 -1.05 -8.57 11.83
C ILE A 113 -1.56 -8.79 13.25
N HIS A 114 -1.80 -10.04 13.66
CA HIS A 114 -2.20 -10.35 15.03
C HIS A 114 -1.21 -9.82 16.07
N LYS A 115 0.10 -9.96 15.82
CA LYS A 115 1.14 -9.44 16.72
C LYS A 115 1.13 -7.92 16.84
N HIS A 116 0.85 -7.19 15.76
CA HIS A 116 0.92 -5.72 15.75
C HIS A 116 -0.41 -5.05 16.11
N TYR A 117 -1.54 -5.71 15.86
CA TYR A 117 -2.88 -5.10 15.99
C TYR A 117 -3.86 -5.93 16.83
N GLY A 118 -3.47 -7.10 17.33
CA GLY A 118 -4.37 -8.01 18.05
C GLY A 118 -5.02 -7.39 19.29
N THR A 119 -4.28 -6.60 20.06
CA THR A 119 -4.84 -5.86 21.21
C THR A 119 -5.86 -4.82 20.76
N TRP A 120 -5.58 -4.11 19.66
CA TRP A 120 -6.42 -3.02 19.17
C TRP A 120 -7.75 -3.52 18.59
N ILE A 121 -7.75 -4.67 17.90
CA ILE A 121 -8.97 -5.32 17.39
C ILE A 121 -9.97 -5.63 18.52
N ASN A 122 -9.48 -5.91 19.73
CA ASN A 122 -10.35 -6.25 20.86
C ASN A 122 -10.97 -5.02 21.54
N GLU A 123 -10.32 -3.85 21.46
CA GLU A 123 -10.75 -2.62 22.14
C GLU A 123 -11.54 -1.68 21.22
N ASP A 124 -11.02 -1.45 20.02
CA ASP A 124 -11.57 -0.51 19.02
C ASP A 124 -12.11 -1.25 17.77
N GLY A 125 -12.37 -2.55 17.92
CA GLY A 125 -12.89 -3.39 16.86
C GLY A 125 -14.31 -3.01 16.42
N PRO A 126 -14.72 -3.47 15.22
CA PRO A 126 -16.10 -3.34 14.77
C PRO A 126 -17.08 -3.99 15.77
N ASP A 127 -18.31 -3.47 15.86
CA ASP A 127 -19.40 -4.12 16.60
C ASP A 127 -19.82 -5.42 15.89
N VAL A 128 -19.06 -6.48 16.15
CA VAL A 128 -19.27 -7.79 15.53
C VAL A 128 -20.66 -8.34 15.88
N ILE A 129 -21.16 -8.07 17.09
CA ILE A 129 -22.47 -8.54 17.53
C ILE A 129 -23.55 -7.85 16.71
N GLY A 130 -23.58 -6.52 16.65
CA GLY A 130 -24.56 -5.80 15.85
C GLY A 130 -24.48 -6.12 14.35
N MET A 131 -23.26 -6.33 13.82
CA MET A 131 -23.07 -6.78 12.45
C MET A 131 -23.66 -8.18 12.20
N LEU A 132 -23.47 -9.12 13.14
CA LEU A 132 -24.02 -10.47 13.05
C LEU A 132 -25.54 -10.46 13.20
N GLU A 133 -26.09 -9.71 14.15
CA GLU A 133 -27.55 -9.55 14.32
C GLU A 133 -28.19 -9.04 13.02
N HIS A 134 -27.63 -7.97 12.45
CA HIS A 134 -28.11 -7.44 11.18
C HIS A 134 -27.96 -8.43 10.01
N ALA A 135 -26.79 -9.09 9.87
CA ALA A 135 -26.53 -10.00 8.77
C ALA A 135 -27.37 -11.28 8.83
N LEU A 136 -27.61 -11.80 10.04
CA LEU A 136 -28.41 -12.99 10.29
C LEU A 136 -29.90 -12.70 10.45
N LYS A 137 -30.29 -11.42 10.46
CA LYS A 137 -31.68 -10.94 10.69
C LYS A 137 -32.25 -11.43 12.03
N LEU A 138 -31.42 -11.36 13.07
CA LEU A 138 -31.81 -11.68 14.44
C LEU A 138 -32.41 -10.47 15.15
#